data_AF-A0A957LU60-F1
#
_entry.id   AF-A0A957LU60-F1
#
_cell.length_a   1.000
_cell.length_b   1.000
_cell.length_c   1.000
_cell.angle_alpha   90.00
_cell.angle_beta   90.00
_cell.angle_gamma   90.00
#
_symmetry.space_group_name_H-M   'P 1'
#
loop_
_entity.id
_entity.type
_entity.pdbx_description
1 polymer ?
#
loop_
_entity_poly.entity_id
_entity_poly.type
_entity_poly.pdbx_seq_one_letter_code
_entity_poly.pdbx_strand_id
1 'polypeptide(L)'
;YGSWAEQVRGLVDQGLTSDADEWSALLQDFNEFRPDDMVVLGPYKIDQDSITESQMILNKNESSFMADWVNFDRIVNFNGETPDVTPLVLARQVDYATHGFPPATESQFIADGTRIIRGPLYTGPALYFNHAIHPFELPEFRQAMAYIIDRDENGFVSLAESGKRQVYMAGFADSVAEA
;
A
#
# COMPACT_ATOMS: atom_id res chain seq x y z
N TYR A 1 12.86 -25.09 2.24
CA TYR A 1 11.99 -26.11 1.61
C TYR A 1 12.73 -27.33 1.04
N GLY A 2 14.07 -27.32 0.88
CA GLY A 2 14.79 -28.46 0.29
C GLY A 2 14.60 -29.79 1.04
N SER A 3 14.59 -29.77 2.37
CA SER A 3 14.38 -30.98 3.20
C SER A 3 13.02 -31.64 2.94
N TRP A 4 11.94 -30.88 2.82
CA TRP A 4 10.61 -31.41 2.49
C TRP A 4 10.59 -32.08 1.12
N ALA A 5 11.25 -31.47 0.12
CA ALA A 5 11.36 -32.05 -1.22
C ALA A 5 12.18 -33.35 -1.22
N GLU A 6 13.23 -33.44 -0.40
CA GLU A 6 14.01 -34.67 -0.22
C GLU A 6 13.19 -35.78 0.46
N GLN A 7 12.39 -35.45 1.46
CA GLN A 7 11.50 -36.40 2.13
C GLN A 7 10.42 -36.94 1.19
N VAL A 8 9.77 -36.06 0.40
CA VAL A 8 8.84 -36.48 -0.66
C VAL A 8 9.52 -37.40 -1.67
N ARG A 9 10.74 -37.05 -2.13
CA ARG A 9 11.50 -37.89 -3.06
C ARG A 9 11.78 -39.27 -2.47
N GLY A 10 12.14 -39.36 -1.19
CA GLY A 10 12.35 -40.63 -0.51
C GLY A 10 11.11 -41.52 -0.45
N LEU A 11 9.91 -40.95 -0.32
CA LEU A 11 8.65 -41.70 -0.40
C LEU A 11 8.39 -42.22 -1.82
N VAL A 12 8.61 -41.36 -2.83
CA VAL A 12 8.47 -41.74 -4.24
C VAL A 12 9.44 -42.87 -4.63
N ASP A 13 10.69 -42.80 -4.18
CA ASP A 13 11.71 -43.82 -4.45
C ASP A 13 11.36 -45.18 -3.82
N GLN A 14 10.54 -45.20 -2.77
CA GLN A 14 9.98 -46.41 -2.15
C GLN A 14 8.72 -46.92 -2.87
N GLY A 15 8.26 -46.23 -3.92
CA GLY A 15 7.02 -46.55 -4.63
C GLY A 15 5.75 -46.12 -3.90
N LEU A 16 5.87 -45.33 -2.83
CA LEU A 16 4.72 -44.79 -2.12
C LEU A 16 4.13 -43.61 -2.90
N THR A 17 2.81 -43.46 -2.79
CA THR A 17 2.04 -42.40 -3.46
C THR A 17 1.34 -41.52 -2.42
N SER A 18 0.57 -40.54 -2.87
CA SER A 18 -0.21 -39.66 -2.00
C SER A 18 -1.25 -40.37 -1.14
N ASP A 19 -1.57 -41.64 -1.44
CA ASP A 19 -2.52 -42.45 -0.69
C ASP A 19 -1.88 -43.17 0.51
N ALA A 20 -0.55 -43.11 0.65
CA ALA A 20 0.16 -43.73 1.77
C ALA A 20 0.01 -42.91 3.06
N ASP A 21 -0.05 -43.59 4.21
CA ASP A 21 -0.15 -42.96 5.53
C ASP A 21 1.08 -42.06 5.79
N GLU A 22 2.26 -42.49 5.35
CA GLU A 22 3.51 -41.73 5.47
C GLU A 22 3.49 -40.42 4.68
N TRP A 23 2.82 -40.42 3.52
CA TRP A 23 2.65 -39.20 2.74
C TRP A 23 1.69 -38.23 3.42
N SER A 24 0.60 -38.75 3.98
CA SER A 24 -0.38 -37.96 4.72
C SER A 24 0.24 -37.31 5.96
N ALA A 25 1.07 -38.07 6.70
CA ALA A 25 1.81 -37.55 7.85
C ALA A 25 2.80 -36.43 7.44
N LEU A 26 3.58 -36.65 6.38
CA LEU A 26 4.52 -35.64 5.87
C LEU A 26 3.80 -34.35 5.44
N LEU A 27 2.64 -34.48 4.80
CA LEU A 27 1.82 -33.34 4.40
C LEU A 27 1.26 -32.59 5.62
N GLN A 28 0.86 -33.31 6.67
CA GLN A 28 0.43 -32.70 7.93
C GLN A 28 1.56 -31.88 8.55
N ASP A 29 2.75 -32.47 8.70
CA ASP A 29 3.92 -31.79 9.26
C ASP A 29 4.28 -30.53 8.44
N PHE A 30 4.21 -30.63 7.10
CA PHE A 30 4.43 -29.49 6.22
C PHE A 30 3.38 -28.39 6.39
N ASN A 31 2.11 -28.75 6.56
CA ASN A 31 1.02 -27.78 6.79
C ASN A 31 1.10 -27.12 8.16
N GLU A 32 1.70 -27.78 9.15
CA GLU A 32 1.95 -27.24 10.48
C GLU A 32 3.21 -26.37 10.54
N PHE A 33 4.17 -26.60 9.63
CA PHE A 33 5.39 -25.81 9.54
C PHE A 33 5.10 -24.32 9.37
N ARG A 34 5.71 -23.50 10.23
CA ARG A 34 5.75 -22.04 10.14
C ARG A 34 7.22 -21.63 10.05
N PRO A 35 7.67 -21.03 8.94
CA PRO A 35 9.03 -20.51 8.86
C PRO A 35 9.28 -19.43 9.93
N ASP A 36 10.44 -19.48 10.59
CA ASP A 36 10.83 -18.46 11.56
C ASP A 36 11.17 -17.11 10.89
N ASP A 37 11.62 -17.15 9.64
CA ASP A 37 11.96 -15.97 8.84
C ASP A 37 11.01 -15.83 7.65
N MET A 38 10.79 -14.58 7.24
CA MET A 38 9.86 -14.26 6.16
C MET A 38 10.44 -14.69 4.81
N VAL A 39 9.67 -15.52 4.09
CA VAL A 39 10.03 -15.97 2.73
C VAL A 39 9.54 -14.95 1.71
N VAL A 40 10.45 -14.13 1.19
CA VAL A 40 10.16 -13.13 0.15
C VAL A 40 11.20 -13.13 -0.95
N LEU A 41 10.74 -12.76 -2.15
CA LEU A 41 11.59 -12.58 -3.33
C LEU A 41 12.17 -11.16 -3.43
N GLY A 42 11.46 -10.17 -2.86
CA GLY A 42 11.84 -8.77 -2.94
C GLY A 42 13.14 -8.43 -2.21
N PRO A 43 13.68 -7.21 -2.43
CA PRO A 43 14.97 -6.78 -1.90
C PRO A 43 14.98 -6.51 -0.40
N TYR A 44 13.83 -6.53 0.28
CA TYR A 44 13.73 -6.29 1.72
C TYR A 44 12.80 -7.29 2.40
N LYS A 45 13.06 -7.54 3.68
CA LYS A 45 12.25 -8.32 4.61
C LYS A 45 11.78 -7.43 5.75
N ILE A 46 10.53 -7.57 6.16
CA ILE A 46 10.01 -7.00 7.40
C ILE A 46 10.68 -7.71 8.57
N ASP A 47 11.23 -6.92 9.48
CA ASP A 47 11.66 -7.36 10.80
C ASP A 47 10.41 -7.48 11.68
N GLN A 48 9.94 -8.71 11.91
CA GLN A 48 8.66 -8.96 12.59
C GLN A 48 8.66 -8.42 14.03
N ASP A 49 9.80 -8.46 14.71
CA ASP A 49 9.94 -7.99 16.09
C ASP A 49 9.94 -6.46 16.19
N SER A 50 10.16 -5.76 15.06
CA SER A 50 10.17 -4.30 15.00
C SER A 50 8.78 -3.67 14.83
N ILE A 51 7.75 -4.47 14.59
CA ILE A 51 6.39 -3.97 14.29
C ILE A 51 5.78 -3.39 15.56
N THR A 52 5.44 -2.11 15.49
CA THR A 52 4.75 -1.36 16.54
C THR A 52 3.62 -0.55 15.94
N GLU A 53 2.81 0.11 16.77
CA GLU A 53 1.81 1.06 16.28
C GLU A 53 2.42 2.26 15.54
N SER A 54 3.68 2.60 15.81
CA SER A 54 4.33 3.80 15.26
C SER A 54 5.22 3.52 14.05
N GLN A 55 5.77 2.30 13.93
CA GLN A 55 6.70 1.97 12.85
C GLN A 55 6.89 0.47 12.64
N MET A 56 7.49 0.12 11.50
CA MET A 56 8.12 -1.16 11.22
C MET A 56 9.46 -0.97 10.50
N ILE A 57 10.37 -1.91 10.68
CA ILE A 57 11.69 -1.95 10.02
C ILE A 57 11.64 -2.97 8.89
N LEU A 58 12.20 -2.59 7.74
CA LEU A 58 12.50 -3.50 6.65
C LEU A 58 14.02 -3.58 6.49
N ASN A 59 14.60 -4.77 6.66
CA ASN A 59 16.02 -5.02 6.46
C ASN A 59 16.26 -5.61 5.06
N LYS A 60 17.39 -5.32 4.44
CA LYS A 60 17.76 -5.85 3.13
C LYS A 60 17.77 -7.38 3.12
N ASN A 61 17.20 -7.95 2.05
CA ASN A 61 17.21 -9.37 1.79
C ASN A 61 18.43 -9.73 0.95
N GLU A 62 19.53 -10.11 1.59
CA GLU A 62 20.77 -10.48 0.90
C GLU A 62 20.64 -11.69 -0.04
N SER A 63 19.59 -12.50 0.13
CA SER A 63 19.31 -13.63 -0.76
C SER A 63 18.48 -13.25 -2.00
N SER A 64 17.99 -12.01 -2.08
CA SER A 64 17.22 -11.56 -3.23
C SER A 64 18.14 -11.36 -4.44
N PHE A 65 17.67 -11.72 -5.63
CA PHE A 65 18.36 -11.37 -6.88
C PHE A 65 18.42 -9.84 -7.11
N MET A 66 17.62 -9.07 -6.38
CA MET A 66 17.60 -7.61 -6.39
C MET A 66 18.51 -6.99 -5.30
N ALA A 67 19.24 -7.79 -4.51
CA ALA A 67 20.06 -7.29 -3.41
C ALA A 67 21.12 -6.29 -3.88
N ASP A 68 21.72 -6.51 -5.05
CA ASP A 68 22.72 -5.62 -5.64
C ASP A 68 22.11 -4.41 -6.37
N TRP A 69 20.78 -4.35 -6.51
CA TRP A 69 20.09 -3.24 -7.19
C TRP A 69 19.67 -2.13 -6.22
N VAL A 70 19.60 -2.45 -4.93
CA VAL A 70 19.17 -1.51 -3.89
C VAL A 70 20.36 -0.96 -3.14
N ASN A 71 20.28 0.33 -2.79
CA ASN A 71 21.37 1.07 -2.16
C ASN A 71 21.21 1.25 -0.64
N PHE A 72 20.10 0.79 -0.06
CA PHE A 72 19.83 0.91 1.37
C PHE A 72 19.82 -0.47 2.01
N ASP A 73 20.41 -0.57 3.21
CA ASP A 73 20.40 -1.81 3.98
C ASP A 73 19.17 -1.92 4.89
N ARG A 74 18.55 -0.77 5.20
CA ARG A 74 17.42 -0.65 6.11
C ARG A 74 16.48 0.47 5.69
N ILE A 75 15.19 0.19 5.80
CA ILE A 75 14.10 1.18 5.70
C ILE A 75 13.38 1.19 7.04
N VAL A 76 13.18 2.39 7.60
CA VAL A 76 12.27 2.60 8.73
C VAL A 76 10.99 3.16 8.15
N ASN A 77 9.91 2.39 8.26
CA ASN A 77 8.60 2.80 7.78
C ASN A 77 7.75 3.23 8.98
N PHE A 78 7.48 4.52 9.09
CA PHE A 78 6.61 5.08 10.12
C PHE A 78 5.14 4.86 9.77
N ASN A 79 4.26 4.91 10.77
CA ASN A 79 2.81 4.90 10.59
C ASN A 79 2.40 6.06 9.65
N GLY A 80 1.48 5.77 8.74
CA GLY A 80 1.15 6.63 7.60
C GLY A 80 0.01 7.63 7.83
N GLU A 81 -0.39 7.91 9.07
CA GLU A 81 -1.38 8.95 9.31
C GLU A 81 -0.74 10.35 9.22
N THR A 82 -1.41 11.25 8.50
CA THR A 82 -0.92 12.62 8.25
C THR A 82 -0.50 13.38 9.53
N PRO A 83 -1.27 13.37 10.64
CA PRO A 83 -0.84 14.06 11.87
C PRO A 83 0.42 13.46 12.50
N ASP A 84 0.68 12.17 12.31
CA ASP A 84 1.84 11.48 12.90
C ASP A 84 3.11 11.75 12.08
N VAL A 85 3.00 11.79 10.75
CA VAL A 85 4.14 12.00 9.84
C VAL A 85 4.52 13.47 9.70
N THR A 86 3.57 14.40 9.83
CA THR A 86 3.83 15.85 9.72
C THR A 86 5.01 16.32 10.60
N PRO A 87 5.04 16.06 11.92
CA PRO A 87 6.17 16.48 12.75
C PRO A 87 7.50 15.81 12.36
N LEU A 88 7.47 14.58 11.85
CA LEU A 88 8.68 13.88 11.39
C LEU A 88 9.28 14.56 10.15
N VAL A 89 8.45 15.01 9.21
CA VAL A 89 8.88 15.77 8.03
C VAL A 89 9.47 17.11 8.45
N LEU A 90 8.78 17.86 9.33
CA LEU A 90 9.28 19.15 9.84
C LEU A 90 10.61 19.00 10.61
N ALA A 91 10.79 17.88 11.30
CA ALA A 91 12.03 17.59 12.03
C ALA A 91 13.14 16.99 11.14
N ARG A 92 12.89 16.81 9.83
CA ARG A 92 13.77 16.10 8.87
C ARG A 92 14.20 14.71 9.35
N GLN A 93 13.28 13.99 9.97
CA GLN A 93 13.48 12.62 10.45
C GLN A 93 13.02 11.57 9.43
N VAL A 94 12.42 12.00 8.32
CA VAL A 94 12.03 11.15 7.20
C VAL A 94 12.61 11.68 5.90
N ASP A 95 13.10 10.76 5.07
CA ASP A 95 13.65 11.09 3.75
C ASP A 95 12.57 11.23 2.67
N TYR A 96 11.42 10.58 2.87
CA TYR A 96 10.35 10.50 1.89
C TYR A 96 8.97 10.31 2.54
N ALA A 97 7.96 10.99 2.00
CA ALA A 97 6.57 10.91 2.45
C ALA A 97 5.62 11.02 1.24
N THR A 98 4.56 10.20 1.22
CA THR A 98 3.57 10.14 0.12
C THR A 98 2.20 10.69 0.50
N HIS A 99 2.11 11.40 1.62
CA HIS A 99 0.84 11.82 2.23
C HIS A 99 0.23 13.03 1.53
N GLY A 100 -1.10 13.14 1.61
CA GLY A 100 -1.82 14.37 1.28
C GLY A 100 -1.74 15.33 2.45
N PHE A 101 -0.87 16.33 2.39
CA PHE A 101 -0.74 17.33 3.45
C PHE A 101 -1.69 18.51 3.18
N PRO A 102 -2.28 19.12 4.24
CA PRO A 102 -3.09 20.32 4.07
C PRO A 102 -2.29 21.49 3.44
N PRO A 103 -2.96 22.42 2.73
CA PRO A 103 -2.30 23.54 2.06
C PRO A 103 -1.35 24.37 2.94
N ALA A 104 -1.71 24.57 4.22
CA ALA A 104 -0.89 25.29 5.18
C ALA A 104 0.42 24.54 5.50
N THR A 105 0.33 23.22 5.66
CA THR A 105 1.48 22.35 5.92
C THR A 105 2.39 22.27 4.69
N GLU A 106 1.83 22.15 3.48
CA GLU A 106 2.62 22.21 2.24
C GLU A 106 3.40 23.53 2.12
N SER A 107 2.75 24.65 2.45
CA SER A 107 3.38 25.97 2.43
C SER A 107 4.56 26.06 3.40
N GLN A 108 4.41 25.47 4.60
CA GLN A 108 5.48 25.39 5.59
C GLN A 108 6.64 24.51 5.10
N PHE A 109 6.35 23.36 4.46
CA PHE A 109 7.36 22.49 3.88
C PHE A 109 8.18 23.18 2.80
N ILE A 110 7.52 23.88 1.87
CA ILE A 110 8.22 24.65 0.83
C ILE A 110 9.09 25.74 1.47
N ALA A 111 8.59 26.44 2.49
CA ALA A 111 9.35 27.47 3.21
C ALA A 111 10.59 26.92 3.93
N ASP A 112 10.53 25.67 4.43
CA ASP A 112 11.67 24.96 5.02
C ASP A 112 12.53 24.23 3.96
N GLY A 113 12.29 24.47 2.67
CA GLY A 113 13.09 23.92 1.57
C GLY A 113 12.81 22.46 1.24
N THR A 114 11.75 21.86 1.78
CA THR A 114 11.29 20.53 1.41
C THR A 114 10.74 20.55 -0.02
N ARG A 115 11.22 19.63 -0.84
CA ARG A 115 10.79 19.49 -2.24
C ARG A 115 9.51 18.67 -2.31
N ILE A 116 8.46 19.27 -2.87
CA ILE A 116 7.19 18.59 -3.15
C ILE A 116 7.14 18.19 -4.63
N ILE A 117 6.90 16.91 -4.91
CA ILE A 117 6.66 16.39 -6.27
C ILE A 117 5.17 16.07 -6.39
N ARG A 118 4.51 16.59 -7.42
CA ARG A 118 3.07 16.36 -7.67
C ARG A 118 2.91 15.47 -8.89
N GLY A 119 2.93 14.16 -8.66
CA GLY A 119 2.64 13.14 -9.69
C GLY A 119 1.13 12.84 -9.79
N PRO A 120 0.64 12.35 -10.94
CA PRO A 120 -0.75 11.92 -11.07
C PRO A 120 -0.96 10.66 -10.21
N LEU A 121 -1.81 10.78 -9.18
CA LEU A 121 -2.18 9.64 -8.33
C LEU A 121 -3.31 8.78 -8.93
N TYR A 122 -4.03 9.31 -9.93
CA TYR A 122 -5.24 8.70 -10.52
C TYR A 122 -6.31 8.31 -9.49
N THR A 123 -6.25 8.89 -8.29
CA THR A 123 -7.16 8.70 -7.18
C THR A 123 -7.58 10.06 -6.63
N GLY A 124 -8.66 10.07 -5.85
CA GLY A 124 -9.13 11.28 -5.21
C GLY A 124 -10.32 11.00 -4.28
N PRO A 125 -10.69 11.98 -3.44
CA PRO A 125 -11.88 11.86 -2.60
C PRO A 125 -13.14 11.73 -3.48
N ALA A 126 -14.08 10.92 -3.04
CA ALA A 126 -15.33 10.69 -3.74
C ALA A 126 -16.50 10.53 -2.76
N LEU A 127 -17.69 10.95 -3.20
CA LEU A 127 -18.94 10.67 -2.52
C LEU A 127 -19.63 9.52 -3.25
N TYR A 128 -19.75 8.39 -2.57
CA TYR A 128 -20.47 7.22 -3.08
C TYR A 128 -21.87 7.16 -2.48
N PHE A 129 -22.83 6.86 -3.34
CA PHE A 129 -24.24 6.72 -2.95
C PHE A 129 -24.61 5.25 -2.91
N ASN A 130 -25.25 4.81 -1.82
CA ASN A 130 -25.86 3.49 -1.80
C ASN A 130 -27.19 3.54 -2.55
N HIS A 131 -27.21 3.06 -3.79
CA HIS A 131 -28.39 3.13 -4.68
C HIS A 131 -29.58 2.26 -4.23
N ALA A 132 -29.47 1.50 -3.14
CA ALA A 132 -30.59 0.73 -2.59
C ALA A 132 -31.42 1.50 -1.54
N ILE A 133 -31.04 2.73 -1.20
CA ILE A 133 -31.64 3.53 -0.12
C ILE A 133 -32.21 4.83 -0.68
N HIS A 134 -33.43 5.20 -0.28
CA HIS A 134 -34.03 6.49 -0.63
C HIS A 134 -33.32 7.68 0.06
N PRO A 135 -32.98 8.79 -0.64
CA PRO A 135 -33.26 9.13 -2.05
C PRO A 135 -32.11 8.83 -3.04
N PHE A 136 -31.14 8.00 -2.65
CA PHE A 136 -29.92 7.75 -3.41
C PHE A 136 -30.10 6.84 -4.63
N GLU A 137 -31.21 6.10 -4.71
CA GLU A 137 -31.63 5.32 -5.87
C GLU A 137 -32.01 6.22 -7.05
N LEU A 138 -32.55 7.43 -6.79
CA LEU A 138 -33.01 8.36 -7.81
C LEU A 138 -31.84 8.98 -8.60
N PRO A 139 -31.76 8.77 -9.93
CA PRO A 139 -30.74 9.41 -10.77
C PRO A 139 -30.74 10.93 -10.67
N GLU A 140 -31.91 11.54 -10.60
CA GLU A 140 -32.11 13.00 -10.53
C GLU A 140 -31.54 13.57 -9.23
N PHE A 141 -31.66 12.85 -8.11
CA PHE A 141 -31.03 13.24 -6.85
C PHE A 141 -29.51 13.26 -6.98
N ARG A 142 -28.91 12.20 -7.53
CA ARG A 142 -27.45 12.12 -7.70
C ARG A 142 -26.93 13.18 -8.68
N GLN A 143 -27.68 13.45 -9.76
CA GLN A 143 -27.36 14.55 -10.68
C GLN A 143 -27.47 15.90 -9.99
N ALA A 144 -28.52 16.15 -9.19
CA ALA A 144 -28.65 17.40 -8.44
C ALA A 144 -27.48 17.60 -7.47
N MET A 145 -27.07 16.56 -6.73
CA MET A 145 -25.88 16.61 -5.86
C MET A 145 -24.62 16.94 -6.66
N ALA A 146 -24.47 16.35 -7.86
CA ALA A 146 -23.39 16.67 -8.77
C ALA A 146 -23.39 18.14 -9.24
N TYR A 147 -24.54 18.83 -9.31
CA TYR A 147 -24.56 20.25 -9.66
C TYR A 147 -24.34 21.18 -8.47
N ILE A 148 -24.73 20.77 -7.25
CA ILE A 148 -24.65 21.61 -6.05
C ILE A 148 -23.24 21.64 -5.47
N ILE A 149 -22.46 20.56 -5.64
CA ILE A 149 -21.10 20.49 -5.12
C ILE A 149 -20.16 21.29 -6.02
N ASP A 150 -19.59 22.37 -5.48
CA ASP A 150 -18.45 23.06 -6.08
C ASP A 150 -17.21 22.16 -5.97
N ARG A 151 -16.86 21.50 -7.09
CA ARG A 151 -15.72 20.59 -7.15
C ARG A 151 -14.38 21.32 -7.22
N ASP A 152 -14.36 22.56 -7.69
CA ASP A 152 -13.14 23.35 -7.73
C ASP A 152 -12.75 23.76 -6.31
N GLU A 153 -13.72 24.28 -5.54
CA GLU A 153 -13.53 24.59 -4.13
C GLU A 153 -13.19 23.33 -3.32
N ASN A 154 -13.95 22.24 -3.50
CA ASN A 154 -13.72 21.01 -2.75
C ASN A 154 -12.33 20.41 -3.03
N GLY A 155 -11.89 20.41 -4.29
CA GLY A 155 -10.56 19.96 -4.67
C GLY A 155 -9.46 20.82 -4.03
N PHE A 156 -9.59 22.14 -4.10
CA PHE A 156 -8.61 23.07 -3.56
C PHE A 156 -8.49 22.99 -2.04
N VAL A 157 -9.61 22.95 -1.31
CA VAL A 157 -9.62 22.85 0.17
C VAL A 157 -9.02 21.53 0.64
N SER A 158 -9.23 20.45 -0.12
CA SER A 158 -8.75 19.11 0.26
C SER A 158 -7.27 18.88 -0.04
N LEU A 159 -6.79 19.32 -1.22
CA LEU A 159 -5.47 18.93 -1.75
C LEU A 159 -4.71 20.09 -2.43
N ALA A 160 -5.11 21.34 -2.21
CA ALA A 160 -4.49 22.53 -2.82
C ALA A 160 -4.35 22.38 -4.35
N GLU A 161 -3.14 22.62 -4.87
CA GLU A 161 -2.81 22.49 -6.29
C GLU A 161 -2.93 21.06 -6.84
N SER A 162 -2.86 20.06 -5.96
CA SER A 162 -3.00 18.63 -6.31
C SER A 162 -4.46 18.22 -6.50
N GLY A 163 -5.41 18.97 -5.95
CA GLY A 163 -6.83 18.74 -6.16
C GLY A 163 -7.28 19.21 -7.54
N LYS A 164 -7.78 18.28 -8.37
CA LYS A 164 -8.37 18.60 -9.68
C LYS A 164 -9.83 18.16 -9.71
N ARG A 165 -10.72 19.07 -10.13
CA ARG A 165 -12.13 18.73 -10.30
C ARG A 165 -12.31 17.62 -11.34
N GLN A 166 -13.29 16.75 -11.10
CA GLN A 166 -13.76 15.78 -12.09
C GLN A 166 -14.76 16.44 -13.04
N VAL A 167 -14.62 16.20 -14.34
CA VAL A 167 -15.43 16.72 -15.44
C VAL A 167 -16.36 15.62 -15.97
N TYR A 168 -15.83 14.43 -16.31
CA TYR A 168 -16.64 13.39 -16.94
C TYR A 168 -17.39 12.52 -15.92
N MET A 169 -16.91 12.46 -14.67
CA MET A 169 -17.49 11.62 -13.61
C MET A 169 -17.62 10.13 -14.01
N ALA A 170 -16.66 9.62 -14.79
CA ALA A 170 -16.68 8.27 -15.35
C ALA A 170 -16.32 7.15 -14.35
N GLY A 171 -16.04 7.50 -13.08
CA GLY A 171 -15.61 6.56 -12.04
C GLY A 171 -14.09 6.30 -12.01
N PHE A 172 -13.33 6.99 -12.85
CA PHE A 172 -11.87 7.01 -12.89
C PHE A 172 -11.40 8.41 -13.30
N ALA A 173 -10.10 8.68 -13.16
CA ALA A 173 -9.55 10.00 -13.44
C ALA A 173 -9.75 10.41 -14.91
N ASP A 174 -10.24 11.64 -15.14
CA ASP A 174 -10.50 12.17 -16.49
C ASP A 174 -9.30 12.06 -17.45
N SER A 175 -8.07 12.20 -16.95
CA SER A 175 -6.85 12.06 -17.77
C SER A 175 -6.70 10.67 -18.42
N VAL A 176 -7.36 9.65 -17.86
CA VAL A 176 -7.40 8.30 -18.43
C VAL A 176 -8.53 8.17 -19.46
N ALA A 177 -9.58 8.99 -19.37
CA ALA A 177 -10.69 9.02 -20.33
C ALA A 177 -10.31 9.75 -21.63
N GLU A 178 -9.34 10.67 -21.56
CA GLU A 178 -8.89 11.49 -22.69
C GLU A 178 -7.77 10.85 -23.52
N ALA A 179 -7.23 9.72 -23.08
CA ALA A 179 -6.17 8.96 -23.75
C ALA A 179 -6.72 7.94 -24.75
#